data_AF-A0A2A2IEN2-F1
#
_entry.id   AF-A0A2A2IEN2-F1
#
_cell.length_a   1.000
_cell.length_b   1.000
_cell.length_c   1.000
_cell.angle_alpha   90.00
_cell.angle_beta   90.00
_cell.angle_gamma   90.00
#
_symmetry.space_group_name_H-M   'P 1'
#
loop_
_entity.id
_entity.type
_entity.pdbx_description
1 polymer ?
#
loop_
_entity_poly.entity_id
_entity_poly.type
_entity_poly.pdbx_seq_one_letter_code
_entity_poly.pdbx_strand_id
1 'polypeptide(L)'
;MSSFYSKEHTHDFPKQLKEHAPDQLKAFNEFNMKVFKDGALTRKEKELVAVATTHVTQCPYCIESHTKNAKKAGATLEELTEAAFVTAAVEAGSAVTHSTHVHNATDKEAPDSLYQRSNLKHLNELNKLAGESFKGYQAFSDAATKAGKLSTKFKEIIAVAVAHATQCPYCIDVHTKSAEREGATSEELAEAIMVTAALRAGGSYAHMRIMFDSYQE
;
A
#
# COMPACT_ATOMS: atom_id res chain seq x y z
N MET A 1 6.25 -19.64 24.15
CA MET A 1 5.44 -19.19 23.00
C MET A 1 6.33 -19.25 21.78
N SER A 2 6.03 -20.14 20.83
CA SER A 2 6.72 -20.14 19.53
C SER A 2 6.46 -18.78 18.87
N SER A 3 7.48 -18.22 18.21
CA SER A 3 7.26 -17.04 17.38
C SER A 3 6.46 -17.49 16.16
N PHE A 4 5.29 -16.89 15.90
CA PHE A 4 4.52 -17.11 14.66
C PHE A 4 5.35 -16.79 13.39
N TYR A 5 6.53 -16.18 13.54
CA TYR A 5 7.47 -15.82 12.48
C TYR A 5 8.82 -16.55 12.60
N SER A 6 8.85 -17.71 13.23
CA SER A 6 10.05 -18.56 13.28
C SER A 6 10.38 -19.12 11.89
N LYS A 7 11.68 -19.18 11.56
CA LYS A 7 12.15 -19.83 10.32
C LYS A 7 11.98 -21.35 10.35
N GLU A 8 11.80 -21.94 11.53
CA GLU A 8 11.80 -23.39 11.77
C GLU A 8 10.51 -24.05 11.24
N HIS A 9 9.40 -23.30 11.16
CA HIS A 9 8.10 -23.83 10.71
C HIS A 9 7.91 -23.83 9.18
N THR A 10 8.95 -23.51 8.38
CA THR A 10 8.75 -23.17 6.95
C THR A 10 9.04 -24.29 5.95
N HIS A 11 9.54 -25.45 6.40
CA HIS A 11 10.13 -26.43 5.49
C HIS A 11 9.14 -27.20 4.61
N ASP A 12 7.89 -27.38 5.04
CA ASP A 12 6.89 -28.17 4.30
C ASP A 12 5.86 -27.30 3.54
N PHE A 13 5.87 -25.98 3.74
CA PHE A 13 4.86 -25.07 3.17
C PHE A 13 4.69 -25.18 1.64
N PRO A 14 5.76 -25.19 0.82
CA PRO A 14 5.60 -25.35 -0.63
C PRO A 14 5.04 -26.72 -1.04
N LYS A 15 5.36 -27.78 -0.28
CA LYS A 15 4.86 -29.13 -0.53
C LYS A 15 3.39 -29.23 -0.16
N GLN A 16 3.00 -28.74 1.01
CA GLN A 16 1.61 -28.68 1.46
C GLN A 16 0.72 -27.92 0.49
N LEU A 17 1.17 -26.77 -0.02
CA LEU A 17 0.43 -26.03 -1.05
C LEU A 17 0.26 -26.83 -2.35
N LYS A 18 1.30 -27.55 -2.77
CA LYS A 18 1.24 -28.37 -3.98
C LYS A 18 0.29 -29.57 -3.83
N GLU A 19 0.19 -30.13 -2.62
CA GLU A 19 -0.72 -31.24 -2.31
C GLU A 19 -2.17 -30.77 -2.17
N HIS A 20 -2.40 -29.64 -1.49
CA HIS A 20 -3.75 -29.18 -1.17
C HIS A 20 -4.40 -28.29 -2.23
N ALA A 21 -3.61 -27.50 -2.98
CA ALA A 21 -4.13 -26.48 -3.90
C ALA A 21 -3.21 -26.21 -5.10
N PRO A 22 -2.87 -27.24 -5.91
CA PRO A 22 -1.89 -27.11 -7.00
C PRO A 22 -2.30 -26.12 -8.09
N ASP A 23 -3.58 -26.08 -8.46
CA ASP A 23 -4.07 -25.18 -9.51
C ASP A 23 -4.05 -23.71 -9.06
N GLN A 24 -4.42 -23.45 -7.80
CA GLN A 24 -4.38 -22.12 -7.20
C GLN A 24 -2.93 -21.64 -7.04
N LEU A 25 -2.03 -22.51 -6.60
CA LEU A 25 -0.59 -22.20 -6.52
C LEU A 25 -0.03 -21.84 -7.89
N LYS A 26 -0.35 -22.62 -8.92
CA LYS A 26 0.08 -22.34 -10.30
C LYS A 26 -0.44 -20.98 -10.78
N ALA A 27 -1.74 -20.73 -10.63
CA ALA A 27 -2.37 -19.48 -11.05
C ALA A 27 -1.79 -18.25 -10.32
N PHE A 28 -1.58 -18.35 -9.00
CA PHE A 28 -0.97 -17.28 -8.21
C PHE A 28 0.46 -16.99 -8.66
N ASN A 29 1.27 -18.03 -8.89
CA ASN A 29 2.65 -17.87 -9.35
C ASN A 29 2.71 -17.21 -10.73
N GLU A 30 1.87 -17.65 -11.68
CA GLU A 30 1.79 -17.04 -13.00
C GLU A 30 1.36 -15.57 -12.94
N PHE A 31 0.35 -15.26 -12.12
CA PHE A 31 -0.11 -13.91 -11.87
C PHE A 31 1.01 -13.03 -11.30
N ASN A 32 1.61 -13.46 -10.18
CA ASN A 32 2.68 -12.73 -9.50
C ASN A 32 3.90 -12.52 -10.42
N MET A 33 4.31 -13.54 -11.17
CA MET A 33 5.40 -13.42 -12.14
C MET A 33 5.11 -12.37 -13.22
N LYS A 34 3.89 -12.33 -13.76
CA LYS A 34 3.50 -11.36 -14.80
C LYS A 34 3.49 -9.94 -14.27
N VAL A 35 2.97 -9.72 -13.06
CA VAL A 35 2.91 -8.40 -12.42
C VAL A 35 4.29 -7.76 -12.33
N PHE A 36 5.30 -8.52 -11.89
CA PHE A 36 6.66 -8.01 -11.69
C PHE A 36 7.60 -8.12 -12.91
N LYS A 37 7.08 -8.34 -14.13
CA LYS A 37 7.89 -8.13 -15.34
C LYS A 37 8.10 -6.62 -15.58
N ASP A 38 9.18 -6.23 -16.23
CA ASP A 38 9.36 -4.85 -16.68
C ASP A 38 8.21 -4.43 -17.62
N GLY A 39 7.78 -3.18 -17.49
CA GLY A 39 6.74 -2.57 -18.31
C GLY A 39 6.83 -1.05 -18.24
N ALA A 40 5.71 -0.37 -18.01
CA ALA A 40 5.70 1.07 -17.76
C ALA A 40 6.47 1.43 -16.47
N LEU A 41 6.43 0.54 -15.48
CA LEU A 41 7.31 0.54 -14.32
C LEU A 41 8.39 -0.53 -14.48
N THR A 42 9.62 -0.17 -14.13
CA THR A 42 10.74 -1.11 -14.02
C THR A 42 10.53 -2.09 -12.86
N ARG A 43 11.28 -3.20 -12.87
CA ARG A 43 11.31 -4.17 -11.78
C ARG A 43 11.64 -3.49 -10.44
N LYS A 44 12.60 -2.56 -10.44
CA LYS A 44 12.99 -1.81 -9.23
C LYS A 44 11.80 -1.00 -8.69
N GLU A 45 11.11 -0.28 -9.55
CA GLU A 45 9.93 0.52 -9.18
C GLU A 45 8.78 -0.36 -8.68
N LYS A 46 8.50 -1.49 -9.34
CA LYS A 46 7.49 -2.44 -8.86
C LYS A 46 7.82 -3.02 -7.49
N GLU A 47 9.08 -3.30 -7.21
CA GLU A 47 9.50 -3.76 -5.87
C GLU A 47 9.43 -2.64 -4.82
N LEU A 48 9.65 -1.37 -5.18
CA LEU A 48 9.44 -0.22 -4.29
C LEU A 48 7.95 -0.03 -3.96
N VAL A 49 7.06 -0.13 -4.96
CA VAL A 49 5.60 -0.13 -4.76
C VAL A 49 5.16 -1.32 -3.90
N ALA A 50 5.78 -2.49 -4.11
CA ALA A 50 5.53 -3.67 -3.30
C ALA A 50 5.89 -3.41 -1.85
N VAL A 51 7.11 -2.90 -1.58
CA VAL A 51 7.60 -2.57 -0.22
C VAL A 51 6.66 -1.59 0.48
N ALA A 52 6.21 -0.53 -0.20
CA ALA A 52 5.21 0.38 0.36
C ALA A 52 3.90 -0.36 0.71
N THR A 53 3.36 -1.12 -0.23
CA THR A 53 2.09 -1.86 -0.04
C THR A 53 2.18 -2.87 1.11
N THR A 54 3.32 -3.57 1.27
CA THR A 54 3.45 -4.55 2.36
C THR A 54 3.54 -3.93 3.75
N HIS A 55 3.84 -2.63 3.88
CA HIS A 55 3.69 -1.94 5.17
C HIS A 55 2.21 -1.77 5.54
N VAL A 56 1.33 -1.57 4.55
CA VAL A 56 -0.13 -1.56 4.76
C VAL A 56 -0.66 -2.94 5.13
N THR A 57 -0.21 -4.00 4.44
CA THR A 57 -0.66 -5.36 4.75
C THR A 57 -0.03 -5.95 6.00
N GLN A 58 1.00 -5.30 6.54
CA GLN A 58 1.74 -5.70 7.75
C GLN A 58 2.22 -7.17 7.71
N CYS A 59 2.54 -7.67 6.51
CA CYS A 59 2.98 -9.05 6.30
C CYS A 59 4.50 -9.12 6.43
N PRO A 60 5.08 -9.64 7.53
CA PRO A 60 6.54 -9.60 7.73
C PRO A 60 7.30 -10.44 6.70
N TYR A 61 6.73 -11.55 6.21
CA TYR A 61 7.33 -12.34 5.15
C TYR A 61 7.39 -11.56 3.82
N CYS A 62 6.36 -10.76 3.55
CA CYS A 62 6.25 -9.93 2.36
C CYS A 62 7.24 -8.74 2.47
N ILE A 63 7.31 -8.09 3.64
CA ILE A 63 8.32 -7.05 3.93
C ILE A 63 9.72 -7.60 3.67
N GLU A 64 10.06 -8.76 4.26
CA GLU A 64 11.39 -9.35 4.12
C GLU A 64 11.71 -9.70 2.65
N SER A 65 10.79 -10.40 1.96
CA SER A 65 11.03 -10.89 0.60
C SER A 65 11.13 -9.74 -0.42
N HIS A 66 10.20 -8.79 -0.39
CA HIS A 66 10.20 -7.64 -1.30
C HIS A 66 11.33 -6.66 -1.01
N THR A 67 11.73 -6.48 0.26
CA THR A 67 12.95 -5.70 0.59
C THR A 67 14.19 -6.33 -0.05
N LYS A 68 14.35 -7.65 0.04
CA LYS A 68 15.48 -8.36 -0.59
C LYS A 68 15.43 -8.27 -2.11
N ASN A 69 14.24 -8.37 -2.71
CA ASN A 69 14.09 -8.29 -4.16
C ASN A 69 14.34 -6.86 -4.68
N ALA A 70 13.84 -5.83 -3.99
CA ALA A 70 14.13 -4.43 -4.29
C ALA A 70 15.63 -4.16 -4.26
N LYS A 71 16.32 -4.61 -3.21
CA LYS A 71 17.79 -4.51 -3.12
C LYS A 71 18.49 -5.21 -4.29
N LYS A 72 18.05 -6.42 -4.66
CA LYS A 72 18.60 -7.14 -5.82
C LYS A 72 18.35 -6.41 -7.14
N ALA A 73 17.24 -5.69 -7.26
CA ALA A 73 16.91 -4.84 -8.40
C ALA A 73 17.63 -3.47 -8.37
N GLY A 74 18.51 -3.24 -7.40
CA GLY A 74 19.31 -2.02 -7.28
C GLY A 74 18.69 -0.90 -6.46
N ALA A 75 17.59 -1.15 -5.73
CA ALA A 75 17.02 -0.16 -4.83
C ALA A 75 17.93 0.12 -3.64
N THR A 76 18.05 1.39 -3.25
CA THR A 76 18.81 1.77 -2.04
C THR A 76 17.94 1.72 -0.79
N LEU A 77 18.58 1.72 0.38
CA LEU A 77 17.85 1.76 1.65
C LEU A 77 17.09 3.10 1.81
N GLU A 78 17.62 4.18 1.28
CA GLU A 78 16.97 5.49 1.26
C GLU A 78 15.70 5.47 0.40
N GLU A 79 15.73 4.86 -0.80
CA GLU A 79 14.54 4.71 -1.64
C GLU A 79 13.45 3.89 -0.94
N LEU A 80 13.82 2.80 -0.27
CA LEU A 80 12.90 1.97 0.53
C LEU A 80 12.30 2.75 1.72
N THR A 81 13.13 3.57 2.37
CA THR A 81 12.70 4.41 3.50
C THR A 81 11.74 5.49 3.03
N GLU A 82 12.00 6.15 1.90
CA GLU A 82 11.07 7.11 1.31
C GLU A 82 9.74 6.47 0.94
N ALA A 83 9.74 5.26 0.36
CA ALA A 83 8.51 4.51 0.05
C ALA A 83 7.69 4.18 1.31
N ALA A 84 8.35 3.81 2.41
CA ALA A 84 7.70 3.57 3.70
C ALA A 84 7.10 4.86 4.30
N PHE A 85 7.78 6.01 4.18
CA PHE A 85 7.23 7.29 4.62
C PHE A 85 6.04 7.76 3.78
N VAL A 86 6.02 7.51 2.47
CA VAL A 86 4.82 7.72 1.65
C VAL A 86 3.66 6.89 2.19
N THR A 87 3.91 5.63 2.56
CA THR A 87 2.88 4.75 3.15
C THR A 87 2.30 5.36 4.42
N ALA A 88 3.16 5.74 5.37
CA ALA A 88 2.74 6.35 6.62
C ALA A 88 1.97 7.68 6.41
N ALA A 89 2.37 8.50 5.44
CA ALA A 89 1.68 9.73 5.10
C ALA A 89 0.27 9.49 4.55
N VAL A 90 0.10 8.50 3.67
CA VAL A 90 -1.21 8.16 3.10
C VAL A 90 -2.13 7.51 4.15
N GLU A 91 -1.61 6.71 5.07
CA GLU A 91 -2.38 6.18 6.21
C GLU A 91 -2.88 7.31 7.12
N ALA A 92 -2.00 8.28 7.46
CA ALA A 92 -2.41 9.48 8.19
C ALA A 92 -3.45 10.30 7.40
N GLY A 93 -3.22 10.48 6.09
CA GLY A 93 -4.14 11.17 5.18
C GLY A 93 -5.51 10.49 5.07
N SER A 94 -5.57 9.16 5.18
CA SER A 94 -6.83 8.40 5.20
C SER A 94 -7.68 8.77 6.42
N ALA A 95 -7.07 8.81 7.61
CA ALA A 95 -7.77 9.24 8.83
C ALA A 95 -8.22 10.71 8.74
N VAL A 96 -7.36 11.59 8.22
CA VAL A 96 -7.67 13.02 8.02
C VAL A 96 -8.81 13.21 7.04
N THR A 97 -8.80 12.57 5.87
CA THR A 97 -9.84 12.73 4.85
C THR A 97 -11.17 12.09 5.25
N HIS A 98 -11.14 10.95 5.95
CA HIS A 98 -12.34 10.33 6.51
C HIS A 98 -12.97 11.13 7.66
N SER A 99 -12.25 12.07 8.29
CA SER A 99 -12.84 12.97 9.30
C SER A 99 -14.05 13.76 8.78
N THR A 100 -14.15 13.96 7.47
CA THR A 100 -15.32 14.58 6.83
C THR A 100 -16.62 13.81 7.09
N HIS A 101 -16.54 12.50 7.34
CA HIS A 101 -17.70 11.69 7.75
C HIS A 101 -18.15 11.97 9.18
N VAL A 102 -17.24 12.35 10.08
CA VAL A 102 -17.60 12.77 11.43
C VAL A 102 -18.47 14.02 11.38
N HIS A 103 -18.10 14.99 10.54
CA HIS A 103 -18.91 16.19 10.32
C HIS A 103 -20.31 15.82 9.81
N ASN A 104 -20.39 15.06 8.72
CA ASN A 104 -21.67 14.66 8.12
C ASN A 104 -22.53 13.84 9.09
N ALA A 105 -21.94 12.95 9.90
CA ALA A 105 -22.70 12.16 10.87
C ALA A 105 -23.37 12.99 11.96
N THR A 106 -22.89 14.22 12.20
CA THR A 106 -23.46 15.15 13.19
C THR A 106 -24.37 16.21 12.60
N ASP A 107 -24.38 16.35 11.28
CA ASP A 107 -25.24 17.29 10.56
C ASP A 107 -26.54 16.58 10.13
N LYS A 108 -27.68 17.02 10.67
CA LYS A 108 -29.00 16.43 10.39
C LYS A 108 -29.44 16.62 8.95
N GLU A 109 -28.86 17.59 8.25
CA GLU A 109 -29.16 17.90 6.85
C GLU A 109 -28.12 17.28 5.90
N ALA A 110 -27.15 16.51 6.42
CA ALA A 110 -26.15 15.87 5.59
C ALA A 110 -26.79 14.83 4.65
N PRO A 111 -26.27 14.67 3.42
CA PRO A 111 -26.71 13.61 2.53
C PRO A 111 -26.48 12.22 3.13
N ASP A 112 -27.40 11.28 2.86
CA ASP A 112 -27.30 9.85 3.22
C ASP A 112 -26.27 9.08 2.35
N SER A 113 -25.22 9.76 1.89
CA SER A 113 -24.16 9.19 1.06
C SER A 113 -22.80 9.44 1.67
N LEU A 114 -22.08 8.34 1.92
CA LEU A 114 -20.67 8.39 2.27
C LEU A 114 -19.81 8.64 1.02
N TYR A 115 -18.57 9.04 1.27
CA TYR A 115 -17.49 9.25 0.30
C TYR A 115 -17.77 10.18 -0.89
N GLN A 116 -18.70 11.13 -0.75
CA GLN A 116 -18.91 12.18 -1.75
C GLN A 116 -17.66 13.05 -1.88
N ARG A 117 -17.11 13.20 -3.10
CA ARG A 117 -15.91 14.02 -3.36
C ARG A 117 -16.03 15.44 -2.78
N SER A 118 -17.23 16.02 -2.84
CA SER A 118 -17.53 17.35 -2.29
C SER A 118 -17.30 17.46 -0.79
N ASN A 119 -17.28 16.35 -0.04
CA ASN A 119 -17.07 16.36 1.41
C ASN A 119 -15.67 16.85 1.79
N LEU A 120 -14.68 16.76 0.90
CA LEU A 120 -13.32 17.26 1.15
C LEU A 120 -13.28 18.77 1.48
N LYS A 121 -14.32 19.54 1.11
CA LYS A 121 -14.47 20.94 1.53
C LYS A 121 -14.56 21.12 3.06
N HIS A 122 -15.00 20.08 3.78
CA HIS A 122 -15.14 20.09 5.24
C HIS A 122 -13.82 19.79 5.97
N LEU A 123 -12.73 19.47 5.26
CA LEU A 123 -11.42 19.26 5.89
C LEU A 123 -10.94 20.48 6.70
N ASN A 124 -11.34 21.69 6.29
CA ASN A 124 -11.00 22.90 7.03
C ASN A 124 -11.61 22.94 8.44
N GLU A 125 -12.71 22.21 8.70
CA GLU A 125 -13.25 22.10 10.06
C GLU A 125 -12.27 21.36 10.98
N LEU A 126 -11.60 20.32 10.49
CA LEU A 126 -10.56 19.63 11.25
C LEU A 126 -9.39 20.58 11.57
N ASN A 127 -8.99 21.43 10.62
CA ASN A 127 -7.98 22.46 10.84
C ASN A 127 -8.40 23.51 11.89
N LYS A 128 -9.67 23.92 11.91
CA LYS A 128 -10.17 24.87 12.93
C LYS A 128 -10.17 24.26 14.32
N LEU A 129 -10.57 22.99 14.43
CA LEU A 129 -10.76 22.31 15.72
C LEU A 129 -9.46 21.71 16.28
N ALA A 130 -8.53 21.28 15.42
CA ALA A 130 -7.28 20.61 15.78
C ALA A 130 -6.08 21.15 14.96
N GLY A 131 -5.95 22.48 14.88
CA GLY A 131 -5.05 23.14 13.93
C GLY A 131 -3.56 22.82 14.08
N GLU A 132 -3.05 22.65 15.29
CA GLU A 132 -1.64 22.27 15.49
C GLU A 132 -1.35 20.88 14.92
N SER A 133 -2.20 19.88 15.25
CA SER A 133 -2.09 18.52 14.72
C SER A 133 -2.31 18.47 13.21
N PHE A 134 -3.28 19.23 12.68
CA PHE A 134 -3.54 19.29 11.24
C PHE A 134 -2.38 19.92 10.46
N LYS A 135 -1.73 20.95 10.99
CA LYS A 135 -0.49 21.52 10.41
C LYS A 135 0.68 20.53 10.48
N GLY A 136 0.81 19.80 11.58
CA GLY A 136 1.82 18.73 11.72
C GLY A 136 1.63 17.63 10.66
N TYR A 137 0.39 17.18 10.46
CA TYR A 137 0.04 16.25 9.38
C TYR A 137 0.41 16.79 7.99
N GLN A 138 0.04 18.03 7.68
CA GLN A 138 0.36 18.63 6.37
C GLN A 138 1.87 18.67 6.15
N ALA A 139 2.64 19.17 7.11
CA ALA A 139 4.09 19.23 7.01
C ALA A 139 4.72 17.83 6.82
N PHE A 140 4.17 16.82 7.50
CA PHE A 140 4.61 15.43 7.32
C PHE A 140 4.27 14.89 5.92
N SER A 141 3.04 15.08 5.46
CA SER A 141 2.58 14.67 4.13
C SER A 141 3.40 15.33 3.02
N ASP A 142 3.66 16.64 3.13
CA ASP A 142 4.48 17.40 2.19
C ASP A 142 5.92 16.88 2.16
N ALA A 143 6.51 16.60 3.33
CA ALA A 143 7.86 16.05 3.41
C ALA A 143 7.95 14.63 2.80
N ALA A 144 6.94 13.79 3.02
CA ALA A 144 6.90 12.43 2.51
C ALA A 144 6.79 12.40 0.97
N THR A 145 5.99 13.30 0.38
CA THR A 145 5.68 13.34 -1.06
C THR A 145 6.63 14.20 -1.89
N LYS A 146 7.34 15.16 -1.27
CA LYS A 146 8.37 15.96 -1.95
C LYS A 146 9.51 15.09 -2.51
N ALA A 147 10.03 15.47 -3.67
CA ALA A 147 11.17 14.80 -4.30
C ALA A 147 12.37 14.63 -3.36
N GLY A 148 12.98 13.45 -3.41
CA GLY A 148 14.20 13.05 -2.70
C GLY A 148 15.03 12.12 -3.59
N LYS A 149 15.34 10.92 -3.10
CA LYS A 149 15.87 9.84 -3.95
C LYS A 149 14.83 9.35 -4.94
N LEU A 150 13.56 9.34 -4.54
CA LEU A 150 12.43 9.13 -5.42
C LEU A 150 11.91 10.48 -5.93
N SER A 151 11.50 10.53 -7.19
CA SER A 151 10.84 11.71 -7.76
C SER A 151 9.46 11.93 -7.15
N THR A 152 8.94 13.16 -7.20
CA THR A 152 7.56 13.45 -6.78
C THR A 152 6.55 12.60 -7.55
N LYS A 153 6.70 12.51 -8.89
CA LYS A 153 5.91 11.61 -9.73
C LYS A 153 5.85 10.18 -9.17
N PHE A 154 7.00 9.57 -8.86
CA PHE A 154 7.02 8.19 -8.41
C PHE A 154 6.49 8.03 -6.98
N LYS A 155 6.69 9.02 -6.11
CA LYS A 155 6.06 9.05 -4.78
C LYS A 155 4.54 9.12 -4.86
N GLU A 156 3.98 9.87 -5.80
CA GLU A 156 2.53 9.90 -6.04
C GLU A 156 2.02 8.57 -6.62
N ILE A 157 2.79 7.88 -7.48
CA ILE A 157 2.45 6.52 -7.94
C ILE A 157 2.40 5.55 -6.74
N ILE A 158 3.37 5.61 -5.83
CA ILE A 158 3.35 4.83 -4.58
C ILE A 158 2.11 5.20 -3.75
N ALA A 159 1.79 6.49 -3.64
CA ALA A 159 0.64 6.94 -2.88
C ALA A 159 -0.68 6.41 -3.44
N VAL A 160 -0.83 6.34 -4.77
CA VAL A 160 -1.99 5.69 -5.43
C VAL A 160 -2.07 4.20 -5.09
N ALA A 161 -0.94 3.48 -5.13
CA ALA A 161 -0.89 2.07 -4.73
C ALA A 161 -1.30 1.87 -3.27
N VAL A 162 -0.77 2.68 -2.36
CA VAL A 162 -1.12 2.65 -0.94
C VAL A 162 -2.60 3.00 -0.73
N ALA A 163 -3.14 3.98 -1.44
CA ALA A 163 -4.55 4.37 -1.34
C ALA A 163 -5.50 3.22 -1.75
N HIS A 164 -5.12 2.40 -2.74
CA HIS A 164 -5.86 1.17 -3.07
C HIS A 164 -5.72 0.10 -1.98
N ALA A 165 -4.54 -0.02 -1.36
CA ALA A 165 -4.30 -0.96 -0.28
C ALA A 165 -5.05 -0.61 1.02
N THR A 166 -5.19 0.68 1.33
CA THR A 166 -5.96 1.22 2.46
C THR A 166 -7.44 1.41 2.15
N GLN A 167 -7.83 1.27 0.87
CA GLN A 167 -9.21 1.41 0.39
C GLN A 167 -9.82 2.80 0.68
N CYS A 168 -8.98 3.84 0.65
CA CYS A 168 -9.39 5.23 0.90
C CYS A 168 -9.81 5.91 -0.43
N PRO A 169 -11.11 6.11 -0.73
CA PRO A 169 -11.54 6.68 -2.00
C PRO A 169 -11.12 8.14 -2.20
N TYR A 170 -11.03 8.92 -1.12
CA TYR A 170 -10.50 10.28 -1.18
C TYR A 170 -9.01 10.29 -1.53
N CYS A 171 -8.24 9.37 -0.96
CA CYS A 171 -6.82 9.25 -1.21
C CYS A 171 -6.56 8.79 -2.65
N ILE A 172 -7.39 7.85 -3.17
CA ILE A 172 -7.37 7.47 -4.58
C ILE A 172 -7.60 8.71 -5.45
N ASP A 173 -8.65 9.49 -5.19
CA ASP A 173 -8.96 10.69 -5.98
C ASP A 173 -7.84 11.76 -5.93
N VAL A 174 -7.33 12.06 -4.74
CA VAL A 174 -6.33 13.11 -4.52
C VAL A 174 -4.98 12.71 -5.12
N HIS A 175 -4.47 11.53 -4.82
CA HIS A 175 -3.16 11.09 -5.28
C HIS A 175 -3.15 10.73 -6.77
N THR A 176 -4.24 10.24 -7.35
CA THR A 176 -4.32 10.06 -8.80
C THR A 176 -4.20 11.39 -9.54
N LYS A 177 -4.92 12.45 -9.09
CA LYS A 177 -4.80 13.79 -9.68
C LYS A 177 -3.41 14.40 -9.47
N SER A 178 -2.75 14.13 -8.34
CA SER A 178 -1.37 14.56 -8.13
C SER A 178 -0.40 13.83 -9.05
N ALA A 179 -0.52 12.51 -9.17
CA ALA A 179 0.31 11.71 -10.07
C ALA A 179 0.17 12.18 -11.54
N GLU A 180 -1.06 12.41 -12.01
CA GLU A 180 -1.31 12.93 -13.37
C GLU A 180 -0.69 14.31 -13.59
N ARG A 181 -0.79 15.23 -12.60
CA ARG A 181 -0.14 16.55 -12.66
C ARG A 181 1.38 16.46 -12.76
N GLU A 182 1.97 15.45 -12.13
CA GLU A 182 3.41 15.15 -12.19
C GLU A 182 3.80 14.33 -13.44
N GLY A 183 2.86 14.04 -14.33
CA GLY A 183 3.10 13.33 -15.60
C GLY A 183 3.15 11.81 -15.47
N ALA A 184 2.49 11.23 -14.46
CA ALA A 184 2.26 9.79 -14.42
C ALA A 184 1.28 9.36 -15.52
N THR A 185 1.57 8.23 -16.18
CA THR A 185 0.68 7.68 -17.23
C THR A 185 -0.34 6.72 -16.64
N SER A 186 -1.43 6.48 -17.37
CA SER A 186 -2.43 5.48 -16.96
C SER A 186 -1.83 4.08 -16.85
N GLU A 187 -0.84 3.74 -17.68
CA GLU A 187 -0.13 2.47 -17.63
C GLU A 187 0.71 2.33 -16.35
N GLU A 188 1.44 3.37 -15.93
CA GLU A 188 2.21 3.36 -14.68
C GLU A 188 1.29 3.16 -13.47
N LEU A 189 0.16 3.87 -13.44
CA LEU A 189 -0.84 3.73 -12.37
C LEU A 189 -1.48 2.34 -12.38
N ALA A 190 -1.83 1.81 -13.56
CA ALA A 190 -2.37 0.46 -13.69
C ALA A 190 -1.37 -0.60 -13.19
N GLU A 191 -0.09 -0.49 -13.54
CA GLU A 191 0.93 -1.42 -13.06
C GLU A 191 1.13 -1.33 -11.54
N ALA A 192 1.10 -0.12 -10.95
CA ALA A 192 1.16 0.06 -9.51
C ALA A 192 -0.04 -0.61 -8.80
N ILE A 193 -1.25 -0.46 -9.33
CA ILE A 193 -2.47 -1.11 -8.82
C ILE A 193 -2.36 -2.64 -8.92
N MET A 194 -1.81 -3.17 -10.02
CA MET A 194 -1.61 -4.61 -10.18
C MET A 194 -0.56 -5.17 -9.21
N VAL A 195 0.48 -4.41 -8.89
CA VAL A 195 1.40 -4.72 -7.79
C VAL A 195 0.63 -4.76 -6.48
N THR A 196 -0.19 -3.74 -6.18
CA THR A 196 -1.02 -3.74 -4.96
C THR A 196 -1.93 -4.96 -4.87
N ALA A 197 -2.59 -5.35 -5.95
CA ALA A 197 -3.42 -6.55 -6.01
C ALA A 197 -2.61 -7.83 -5.70
N ALA A 198 -1.41 -7.95 -6.28
CA ALA A 198 -0.50 -9.06 -6.01
C ALA A 198 -0.09 -9.12 -4.53
N LEU A 199 0.19 -7.98 -3.89
CA LEU A 199 0.59 -7.94 -2.48
C LEU A 199 -0.58 -8.24 -1.54
N ARG A 200 -1.79 -7.78 -1.86
CA ARG A 200 -3.02 -8.12 -1.11
C ARG A 200 -3.28 -9.63 -1.14
N ALA A 201 -3.13 -10.26 -2.31
CA ALA A 201 -3.21 -11.72 -2.44
C ALA A 201 -2.02 -12.42 -1.75
N GLY A 202 -0.82 -11.85 -1.91
CA GLY A 202 0.45 -12.35 -1.37
C GLY A 202 0.48 -12.43 0.15
N GLY A 203 -0.18 -11.50 0.86
CA GLY A 203 -0.34 -11.55 2.31
C GLY A 203 -1.11 -12.79 2.78
N SER A 204 -2.30 -13.01 2.21
CA SER A 204 -3.09 -14.23 2.47
C SER A 204 -2.32 -15.49 2.08
N TYR A 205 -1.65 -15.47 0.92
CA TYR A 205 -0.81 -16.57 0.47
C TYR A 205 0.31 -16.88 1.47
N ALA A 206 1.07 -15.87 1.89
CA ALA A 206 2.20 -16.05 2.77
C ALA A 206 1.76 -16.54 4.15
N HIS A 207 0.64 -16.05 4.67
CA HIS A 207 0.13 -16.42 5.99
C HIS A 207 -0.51 -17.82 6.06
N MET A 208 -0.76 -18.49 4.92
CA MET A 208 -1.19 -19.91 4.92
C MET A 208 -0.22 -20.82 5.66
N ARG A 209 1.07 -20.47 5.76
CA ARG A 209 2.04 -21.24 6.55
C ARG A 209 1.65 -21.30 8.03
N ILE A 210 1.24 -20.16 8.60
CA ILE A 210 0.80 -20.09 10.01
C ILE A 210 -0.43 -20.97 10.20
N MET A 211 -1.37 -20.95 9.25
CA MET A 211 -2.55 -21.82 9.28
C MET A 211 -2.18 -23.31 9.24
N PHE A 212 -1.23 -23.71 8.38
CA PHE A 212 -0.80 -25.11 8.31
C PHE A 212 -0.06 -25.55 9.57
N ASP A 213 0.83 -24.70 10.10
CA ASP A 213 1.55 -24.97 11.33
C ASP A 213 0.59 -25.13 12.51
N SER A 214 -0.33 -24.17 12.70
CA SER A 214 -1.31 -24.21 13.80
C SER A 214 -2.37 -25.32 13.66
N TYR A 215 -2.56 -25.89 12.47
CA TYR A 215 -3.47 -27.02 12.29
C TYR A 215 -2.82 -28.36 12.70
N GLN A 216 -1.49 -28.42 12.74
CA GLN A 216 -0.72 -29.62 13.08
C GLN A 216 -0.37 -29.73 14.57
N GLU A 217 -0.55 -28.64 15.34
CA GLU A 217 -0.46 -28.61 16.81
C GLU A 217 -1.73 -29.18 17.47
#